data_AF-A0A522VCB6-F1
#
_entry.id   AF-A0A522VCB6-F1
#
_cell.length_a   1.000
_cell.length_b   1.000
_cell.length_c   1.000
_cell.angle_alpha   90.00
_cell.angle_beta   90.00
_cell.angle_gamma   90.00
#
_symmetry.space_group_name_H-M   'P 1'
#
loop_
_entity.id
_entity.type
_entity.pdbx_description
1 polymer ?
#
loop_
_entity_poly.entity_id
_entity_poly.type
_entity_poly.pdbx_seq_one_letter_code
_entity_poly.pdbx_strand_id
1 'polypeptide(L)'
;SMVLTPILDKVGRSLSQRHKRLEGEGLVPSGIENSSGHVIIAGYGRMGRAIARLLRQHEIRFVALDLDVDRVMKARQDGLPVFFGDASHAGVLRSVGVGGAQAVVVTLGHPRLTERTVFCVHQTAPGVPVFARAQDRIHEALLSQMGAAAVIPETVEASLQIAGLVLRSAGIAEDKVESSLTDYRKNRYGGDKS
;
A
#
# COMPACT_ATOMS: atom_id res chain seq x y z
N SER A 1 -23.73 35.13 35.78
CA SER A 1 -23.29 33.73 35.56
C SER A 1 -22.16 33.71 34.54
N MET A 2 -20.92 33.50 34.99
CA MET A 2 -19.72 33.62 34.15
C MET A 2 -18.66 32.57 34.52
N VAL A 3 -19.09 31.37 34.91
CA VAL A 3 -18.21 30.37 35.56
C VAL A 3 -17.97 29.11 34.71
N LEU A 4 -18.65 28.91 33.58
CA LEU A 4 -18.49 27.67 32.79
C LEU A 4 -17.57 27.76 31.57
N THR A 5 -17.20 28.97 31.11
CA THR A 5 -16.50 29.16 29.83
C THR A 5 -15.00 28.76 29.81
N PRO A 6 -14.17 28.95 30.86
CA PRO A 6 -12.71 28.75 30.70
C PRO A 6 -12.27 27.28 30.61
N ILE A 7 -13.05 26.33 31.15
CA ILE A 7 -12.72 24.90 31.12
C ILE A 7 -13.17 24.27 29.78
N LEU A 8 -14.36 24.66 29.28
CA LEU A 8 -14.84 24.31 27.94
C LEU A 8 -13.89 24.82 26.83
N ASP A 9 -13.32 26.00 27.02
CA ASP A 9 -12.33 26.57 26.10
C ASP A 9 -11.02 25.77 26.06
N LYS A 10 -10.50 25.32 27.21
CA LYS A 10 -9.23 24.54 27.24
C LYS A 10 -9.39 23.14 26.66
N VAL A 11 -10.50 22.46 26.97
CA VAL A 11 -10.81 21.14 26.41
C VAL A 11 -11.12 21.26 24.91
N GLY A 12 -11.88 22.28 24.51
CA GLY A 12 -12.15 22.58 23.10
C GLY A 12 -10.90 22.95 22.31
N ARG A 13 -9.96 23.71 22.88
CA ARG A 13 -8.66 24.03 22.25
C ARG A 13 -7.76 22.81 22.12
N SER A 14 -7.72 21.91 23.11
CA SER A 14 -6.91 20.69 23.01
C SER A 14 -7.48 19.67 22.01
N LEU A 15 -8.81 19.56 21.92
CA LEU A 15 -9.50 18.70 20.95
C LEU A 15 -9.40 19.28 19.53
N SER A 16 -9.58 20.60 19.37
CA SER A 16 -9.44 21.28 18.08
C SER A 16 -7.99 21.35 17.59
N GLN A 17 -6.99 21.44 18.48
CA GLN A 17 -5.58 21.34 18.11
C GLN A 17 -5.21 19.95 17.62
N ARG A 18 -5.76 18.88 18.22
CA ARG A 18 -5.62 17.53 17.66
C ARG A 18 -6.28 17.44 16.28
N HIS A 19 -7.50 17.94 16.13
CA HIS A 19 -8.20 17.91 14.84
C HIS A 19 -7.48 18.72 13.73
N LYS A 20 -7.05 19.95 14.03
CA LYS A 20 -6.26 20.79 13.10
C LYS A 20 -4.89 20.21 12.77
N ARG A 21 -4.26 19.49 13.71
CA ARG A 21 -2.98 18.83 13.47
C ARG A 21 -3.13 17.62 12.56
N LEU A 22 -4.24 16.89 12.68
CA LEU A 22 -4.62 15.82 11.76
C LEU A 22 -4.94 16.34 10.36
N GLU A 23 -5.63 17.48 10.28
CA GLU A 23 -5.90 18.19 9.02
C GLU A 23 -4.63 18.80 8.39
N GLY A 24 -3.59 19.16 9.15
CA GLY A 24 -2.38 19.79 8.61
C GLY A 24 -1.21 18.83 8.33
N GLU A 25 -0.98 17.83 9.20
CA GLU A 25 0.20 16.95 9.13
C GLU A 25 -0.02 15.70 8.28
N GLY A 26 -1.29 15.31 8.05
CA GLY A 26 -1.69 14.15 7.26
C GLY A 26 -2.02 14.44 5.80
N LEU A 27 -2.18 15.70 5.39
CA LEU A 27 -2.52 16.05 4.01
C LEU A 27 -1.30 15.98 3.10
N VAL A 28 -1.57 15.66 1.83
CA VAL A 28 -0.57 15.66 0.75
C VAL A 28 -0.11 17.11 0.51
N PRO A 29 1.19 17.43 0.65
CA PRO A 29 1.74 18.75 0.34
C PRO A 29 1.44 19.16 -1.11
N SER A 30 1.19 20.45 -1.31
CA SER A 30 1.05 21.04 -2.64
C SER A 30 2.33 20.82 -3.46
N GLY A 31 2.17 20.51 -4.75
CA GLY A 31 3.25 20.24 -5.70
C GLY A 31 3.54 18.76 -5.93
N ILE A 32 3.08 17.86 -5.06
CA ILE A 32 3.23 16.41 -5.29
C ILE A 32 2.40 15.95 -6.50
N GLU A 33 1.28 16.62 -6.78
CA GLU A 33 0.42 16.36 -7.95
C GLU A 33 1.16 16.46 -9.30
N ASN A 34 2.25 17.23 -9.35
CA ASN A 34 3.09 17.40 -10.53
C ASN A 34 4.32 16.47 -10.54
N SER A 35 4.45 15.59 -9.56
CA SER A 35 5.56 14.64 -9.48
C SER A 35 5.42 13.53 -10.53
N SER A 36 6.56 13.09 -11.07
CA SER A 36 6.64 11.96 -11.98
C SER A 36 7.73 10.98 -11.56
N GLY A 37 7.66 9.74 -12.05
CA GLY A 37 8.68 8.70 -11.84
C GLY A 37 8.76 8.16 -10.42
N HIS A 38 7.73 8.40 -9.59
CA HIS A 38 7.61 7.83 -8.25
C HIS A 38 6.65 6.63 -8.24
N VAL A 39 6.77 5.79 -7.21
CA VAL A 39 5.82 4.71 -6.93
C VAL A 39 4.78 5.17 -5.93
N ILE A 40 3.50 4.95 -6.20
CA ILE A 40 2.44 5.17 -5.22
C ILE A 40 2.15 3.86 -4.48
N ILE A 41 2.15 3.90 -3.15
CA ILE A 41 1.79 2.76 -2.31
C ILE A 41 0.42 3.04 -1.68
N ALA A 42 -0.61 2.31 -2.11
CA ALA A 42 -1.92 2.33 -1.48
C ALA A 42 -1.95 1.32 -0.32
N GLY A 43 -1.92 1.84 0.90
CA GLY A 43 -1.77 1.09 2.15
C GLY A 43 -0.32 1.10 2.65
N TYR A 44 -0.08 1.67 3.82
CA TYR A 44 1.22 1.74 4.50
C TYR A 44 1.33 0.73 5.65
N GLY A 45 0.65 -0.41 5.56
CA GLY A 45 0.65 -1.46 6.58
C GLY A 45 1.95 -2.26 6.67
N ARG A 46 1.86 -3.54 7.05
CA ARG A 46 3.05 -4.41 7.12
C ARG A 46 3.73 -4.54 5.75
N MET A 47 2.97 -4.86 4.70
CA MET A 47 3.49 -4.97 3.34
C MET A 47 3.91 -3.62 2.76
N GLY A 48 3.06 -2.59 2.87
CA GLY A 48 3.39 -1.25 2.40
C GLY A 48 4.69 -0.71 2.99
N ARG A 49 4.95 -0.92 4.29
CA ARG A 49 6.22 -0.56 4.93
C ARG A 49 7.41 -1.36 4.41
N ALA A 50 7.24 -2.66 4.18
CA ALA A 50 8.31 -3.49 3.62
C ALA A 50 8.68 -3.03 2.20
N ILE A 51 7.69 -2.77 1.36
CA ILE A 51 7.90 -2.23 0.01
C ILE A 51 8.57 -0.85 0.07
N ALA A 52 8.06 0.07 0.89
CA ALA A 52 8.65 1.39 1.05
C ALA A 52 10.11 1.35 1.50
N ARG A 53 10.46 0.41 2.40
CA ARG A 53 11.84 0.20 2.84
C ARG A 53 12.74 -0.24 1.68
N LEU A 54 12.29 -1.21 0.87
CA LEU A 54 13.03 -1.70 -0.29
C LEU A 54 13.19 -0.59 -1.35
N LEU A 55 12.12 0.15 -1.66
CA LEU A 55 12.19 1.29 -2.58
C LEU A 55 13.21 2.33 -2.11
N ARG A 56 13.21 2.66 -0.81
CA ARG A 56 14.17 3.61 -0.23
C ARG A 56 15.61 3.11 -0.31
N GLN A 57 15.84 1.80 -0.10
CA GLN A 57 17.18 1.21 -0.22
C GLN A 57 17.76 1.31 -1.63
N HIS A 58 16.89 1.35 -2.64
CA HIS A 58 17.27 1.51 -4.05
C HIS A 58 17.07 2.94 -4.57
N GLU A 59 16.89 3.92 -3.68
CA GLU A 59 16.71 5.34 -4.02
C GLU A 59 15.52 5.61 -4.97
N ILE A 60 14.54 4.70 -4.98
CA ILE A 60 13.30 4.86 -5.75
C ILE A 60 12.35 5.74 -4.94
N ARG A 61 11.97 6.89 -5.52
CA ARG A 61 11.01 7.81 -4.92
C ARG A 61 9.64 7.13 -4.80
N PHE A 62 8.99 7.33 -3.66
CA PHE A 62 7.63 6.84 -3.45
C PHE A 62 6.78 7.84 -2.69
N VAL A 63 5.47 7.66 -2.78
CA VAL A 63 4.47 8.31 -1.93
C VAL A 63 3.52 7.22 -1.43
N ALA A 64 3.23 7.18 -0.13
CA ALA A 64 2.28 6.21 0.42
C ALA A 64 1.02 6.88 0.96
N LEU A 65 -0.10 6.18 0.84
CA LEU A 65 -1.42 6.57 1.35
C LEU A 65 -1.91 5.53 2.36
N ASP A 66 -2.42 5.96 3.50
CA ASP A 66 -3.07 5.08 4.47
C ASP A 66 -4.25 5.78 5.16
N LEU A 67 -5.19 4.99 5.69
CA LEU A 67 -6.34 5.47 6.47
C LEU A 67 -6.07 5.44 7.98
N ASP A 68 -5.02 4.75 8.42
CA ASP A 68 -4.58 4.68 9.80
C ASP A 68 -3.75 5.92 10.14
N VAL A 69 -4.38 6.85 10.85
CA VAL A 69 -3.78 8.12 11.26
C VAL A 69 -2.52 7.93 12.10
N ASP A 70 -2.51 7.02 13.05
CA ASP A 70 -1.37 6.80 13.94
C ASP A 70 -0.14 6.34 13.16
N ARG A 71 -0.37 5.49 12.16
CA ARG A 71 0.66 5.02 11.24
C ARG A 71 1.20 6.12 10.34
N VAL A 72 0.32 6.97 9.78
CA VAL A 72 0.72 8.14 8.99
C VAL A 72 1.59 9.07 9.83
N MET A 73 1.14 9.42 11.03
CA MET A 73 1.84 10.34 11.93
C MET A 73 3.23 9.83 12.31
N LYS A 74 3.37 8.55 12.64
CA LYS A 74 4.67 7.92 12.92
C LYS A 74 5.60 7.99 11.72
N ALA A 75 5.11 7.62 10.53
CA ALA A 75 5.93 7.66 9.32
C ALA A 75 6.38 9.09 8.96
N ARG A 76 5.51 10.08 9.19
CA ARG A 76 5.83 11.50 8.99
C ARG A 76 6.89 12.00 9.96
N GLN A 77 6.86 11.56 11.22
CA GLN A 77 7.92 11.85 12.19
C GLN A 77 9.29 11.29 11.75
N ASP A 78 9.28 10.16 11.04
CA ASP A 78 10.47 9.56 10.44
C ASP A 78 10.89 10.21 9.11
N GLY A 79 10.24 11.32 8.71
CA GLY A 79 10.54 12.05 7.48
C GLY A 79 10.07 11.34 6.20
N LEU A 80 9.17 10.35 6.31
CA LEU A 80 8.72 9.56 5.16
C LEU A 80 7.54 10.24 4.43
N PRO A 81 7.45 10.10 3.09
CA PRO A 81 6.38 10.66 2.28
C PRO A 81 5.09 9.81 2.38
N VAL A 82 4.51 9.74 3.57
CA VAL A 82 3.30 8.95 3.87
C VAL A 82 2.18 9.87 4.31
N PHE A 83 1.04 9.81 3.64
CA PHE A 83 -0.07 10.74 3.84
C PHE A 83 -1.36 10.00 4.18
N PHE A 84 -2.24 10.69 4.89
CA PHE A 84 -3.59 10.22 5.13
C PHE A 84 -4.40 10.39 3.85
N GLY A 85 -5.01 9.30 3.38
CA GLY A 85 -5.87 9.36 2.20
C GLY A 85 -6.39 8.00 1.74
N ASP A 86 -7.59 8.02 1.18
CA ASP A 86 -8.22 6.86 0.58
C ASP A 86 -7.86 6.77 -0.92
N ALA A 87 -6.98 5.84 -1.27
CA ALA A 87 -6.55 5.59 -2.65
C ALA A 87 -7.68 5.11 -3.58
N SER A 88 -8.86 4.75 -3.05
CA SER A 88 -10.04 4.44 -3.85
C SER A 88 -10.77 5.67 -4.39
N HIS A 89 -10.28 6.88 -4.09
CA HIS A 89 -10.83 8.14 -4.58
C HIS A 89 -9.88 8.83 -5.58
N ALA A 90 -10.42 9.17 -6.75
CA ALA A 90 -9.64 9.76 -7.84
C ALA A 90 -9.01 11.11 -7.45
N GLY A 91 -9.68 11.91 -6.60
CA GLY A 91 -9.13 13.16 -6.09
C GLY A 91 -7.87 12.97 -5.26
N VAL A 92 -7.83 11.91 -4.43
CA VAL A 92 -6.66 11.55 -3.62
C VAL A 92 -5.53 11.03 -4.50
N LEU A 93 -5.83 10.18 -5.50
CA LEU A 93 -4.83 9.70 -6.45
C LEU A 93 -4.21 10.85 -7.26
N ARG A 94 -5.03 11.82 -7.68
CA ARG A 94 -4.54 13.02 -8.38
C ARG A 94 -3.66 13.89 -7.49
N SER A 95 -4.00 14.08 -6.21
CA SER A 95 -3.17 14.89 -5.31
C SER A 95 -1.79 14.29 -5.08
N VAL A 96 -1.63 12.97 -5.20
CA VAL A 96 -0.32 12.30 -5.15
C VAL A 96 0.33 12.07 -6.52
N GLY A 97 -0.17 12.73 -7.57
CA GLY A 97 0.46 12.70 -8.89
C GLY A 97 0.36 11.37 -9.61
N VAL A 98 -0.76 10.65 -9.50
CA VAL A 98 -0.93 9.32 -10.13
C VAL A 98 -0.64 9.33 -11.62
N GLY A 99 -0.96 10.40 -12.35
CA GLY A 99 -0.73 10.47 -13.81
C GLY A 99 0.75 10.43 -14.23
N GLY A 100 1.66 10.83 -13.34
CA GLY A 100 3.11 10.78 -13.56
C GLY A 100 3.79 9.59 -12.88
N ALA A 101 3.04 8.78 -12.13
CA ALA A 101 3.61 7.68 -11.34
C ALA A 101 4.17 6.58 -12.25
N GLN A 102 5.28 6.00 -11.85
CA GLN A 102 5.87 4.84 -12.52
C GLN A 102 5.05 3.57 -12.30
N ALA A 103 4.42 3.45 -11.13
CA ALA A 103 3.56 2.34 -10.77
C ALA A 103 2.68 2.69 -9.56
N VAL A 104 1.56 1.97 -9.41
CA VAL A 104 0.77 1.94 -8.17
C VAL A 104 0.83 0.54 -7.57
N VAL A 105 1.17 0.44 -6.29
CA VAL A 105 1.17 -0.81 -5.53
C VAL A 105 0.03 -0.80 -4.52
N VAL A 106 -0.93 -1.71 -4.65
CA VAL A 106 -2.11 -1.80 -3.79
C VAL A 106 -1.92 -2.92 -2.77
N THR A 107 -1.71 -2.55 -1.50
CA THR A 107 -1.42 -3.48 -0.40
C THR A 107 -2.51 -3.48 0.68
N LEU A 108 -3.72 -3.06 0.30
CA LEU A 108 -4.86 -2.94 1.19
C LEU A 108 -5.34 -4.33 1.65
N GLY A 109 -5.68 -4.45 2.93
CA GLY A 109 -6.15 -5.70 3.54
C GLY A 109 -7.62 -6.03 3.28
N HIS A 110 -8.35 -5.18 2.54
CA HIS A 110 -9.79 -5.30 2.31
C HIS A 110 -10.06 -5.47 0.81
N PRO A 111 -10.58 -6.63 0.34
CA PRO A 111 -10.74 -6.93 -1.09
C PRO A 111 -11.51 -5.86 -1.87
N ARG A 112 -12.69 -5.48 -1.38
CA ARG A 112 -13.52 -4.45 -2.01
C ARG A 112 -12.80 -3.10 -2.14
N LEU A 113 -11.94 -2.76 -1.18
CA LEU A 113 -11.17 -1.51 -1.25
C LEU A 113 -10.02 -1.63 -2.24
N THR A 114 -9.37 -2.80 -2.32
CA THR A 114 -8.39 -3.12 -3.36
C THR A 114 -9.01 -3.01 -4.75
N GLU A 115 -10.13 -3.69 -5.01
CA GLU A 115 -10.89 -3.65 -6.26
C GLU A 115 -11.22 -2.19 -6.65
N ARG A 116 -11.83 -1.42 -5.74
CA ARG A 116 -12.15 0.00 -5.99
C ARG A 116 -10.91 0.83 -6.30
N THR A 117 -9.80 0.58 -5.63
CA THR A 117 -8.54 1.28 -5.87
C THR A 117 -7.99 0.95 -7.26
N VAL A 118 -7.94 -0.33 -7.64
CA VAL A 118 -7.49 -0.77 -8.97
C VAL A 118 -8.36 -0.13 -10.07
N PHE A 119 -9.68 -0.19 -9.92
CA PHE A 119 -10.61 0.47 -10.84
C PHE A 119 -10.37 1.98 -10.92
N CYS A 120 -10.19 2.64 -9.78
CA CYS A 120 -9.98 4.08 -9.72
C CYS A 120 -8.67 4.51 -10.37
N VAL A 121 -7.59 3.76 -10.18
CA VAL A 121 -6.31 4.00 -10.87
C VAL A 121 -6.48 3.82 -12.37
N HIS A 122 -7.11 2.73 -12.81
CA HIS A 122 -7.33 2.47 -14.24
C HIS A 122 -8.11 3.61 -14.91
N GLN A 123 -9.14 4.15 -14.24
CA GLN A 123 -9.92 5.28 -14.75
C GLN A 123 -9.16 6.62 -14.71
N THR A 124 -8.30 6.83 -13.72
CA THR A 124 -7.62 8.12 -13.51
C THR A 124 -6.31 8.23 -14.28
N ALA A 125 -5.60 7.11 -14.45
CA ALA A 125 -4.31 7.03 -15.12
C ALA A 125 -4.15 5.65 -15.82
N PRO A 126 -4.82 5.43 -16.96
CA PRO A 126 -4.86 4.13 -17.65
C PRO A 126 -3.49 3.56 -18.02
N GLY A 127 -2.49 4.42 -18.23
CA GLY A 127 -1.12 4.01 -18.60
C GLY A 127 -0.23 3.59 -17.43
N VAL A 128 -0.71 3.71 -16.18
CA VAL A 128 0.11 3.41 -15.00
C VAL A 128 -0.09 1.96 -14.57
N PRO A 129 0.96 1.14 -14.52
CA PRO A 129 0.82 -0.26 -14.12
C PRO A 129 0.44 -0.38 -12.65
N VAL A 130 -0.50 -1.28 -12.37
CA VAL A 130 -0.98 -1.56 -11.01
C VAL A 130 -0.52 -2.94 -10.56
N PHE A 131 0.20 -2.99 -9.43
CA PHE A 131 0.59 -4.22 -8.75
C PHE A 131 -0.27 -4.41 -7.52
N ALA A 132 -1.07 -5.47 -7.46
CA ALA A 132 -2.06 -5.64 -6.40
C ALA A 132 -1.81 -6.88 -5.56
N ARG A 133 -2.09 -6.76 -4.26
CA ARG A 133 -2.23 -7.90 -3.37
C ARG A 133 -3.66 -8.46 -3.49
N ALA A 134 -3.76 -9.77 -3.71
CA ALA A 134 -5.02 -10.49 -3.60
C ALA A 134 -5.16 -11.20 -2.24
N GLN A 135 -6.39 -11.42 -1.81
CA GLN A 135 -6.68 -12.20 -0.59
C GLN A 135 -6.54 -13.71 -0.87
N ASP A 136 -7.05 -14.13 -2.02
CA ASP A 136 -7.08 -15.51 -2.48
C ASP A 136 -7.02 -15.55 -4.01
N ARG A 137 -7.16 -16.75 -4.58
CA ARG A 137 -7.10 -16.99 -6.02
C ARG A 137 -8.31 -16.43 -6.79
N ILE A 138 -9.48 -16.37 -6.16
CA ILE A 138 -10.67 -15.81 -6.81
C ILE A 138 -10.48 -14.31 -6.98
N HIS A 139 -10.00 -13.66 -5.92
CA HIS A 139 -9.66 -12.25 -5.94
C HIS A 139 -8.49 -11.94 -6.88
N GLU A 140 -7.51 -12.84 -7.00
CA GLU A 140 -6.42 -12.72 -7.98
C GLU A 140 -6.95 -12.64 -9.42
N ALA A 141 -7.77 -13.61 -9.83
CA ALA A 141 -8.36 -13.63 -11.16
C ALA A 141 -9.21 -12.39 -11.44
N LEU A 142 -9.98 -11.93 -10.45
CA LEU A 142 -10.78 -10.72 -10.54
C LEU A 142 -9.90 -9.48 -10.79
N LEU A 143 -8.85 -9.29 -9.99
CA LEU A 143 -7.96 -8.13 -10.13
C LEU A 143 -7.21 -8.12 -11.47
N SER A 144 -6.82 -9.29 -11.98
CA SER A 144 -6.23 -9.41 -13.32
C SER A 144 -7.23 -8.99 -14.40
N GLN A 145 -8.49 -9.43 -14.31
CA GLN A 145 -9.55 -8.99 -15.24
C GLN A 145 -9.83 -7.48 -15.17
N MET A 146 -9.60 -6.86 -14.00
CA MET A 146 -9.70 -5.41 -13.81
C MET A 146 -8.49 -4.63 -14.37
N GLY A 147 -7.52 -5.31 -14.98
CA GLY A 147 -6.35 -4.68 -15.62
C GLY A 147 -5.17 -4.44 -14.68
N ALA A 148 -5.09 -5.14 -13.55
CA ALA A 148 -3.87 -5.14 -12.75
C ALA A 148 -2.73 -5.80 -13.54
N ALA A 149 -1.57 -5.14 -13.57
CA ALA A 149 -0.39 -5.58 -14.32
C ALA A 149 0.25 -6.85 -13.73
N ALA A 150 0.21 -6.99 -12.40
CA ALA A 150 0.46 -8.27 -11.74
C ALA A 150 -0.28 -8.31 -10.40
N VAL A 151 -0.68 -9.52 -10.01
CA VAL A 151 -1.42 -9.77 -8.78
C VAL A 151 -0.73 -10.87 -7.98
N ILE A 152 -0.55 -10.65 -6.68
CA ILE A 152 0.12 -11.60 -5.79
C ILE A 152 -0.83 -11.95 -4.64
N PRO A 153 -1.26 -13.21 -4.49
CA PRO A 153 -2.06 -13.62 -3.35
C PRO A 153 -1.25 -13.60 -2.05
N GLU A 154 -1.82 -13.05 -0.98
CA GLU A 154 -1.17 -12.96 0.33
C GLU A 154 -0.75 -14.33 0.88
N THR A 155 -1.62 -15.34 0.73
CA THR A 155 -1.47 -16.65 1.37
C THR A 155 -0.29 -17.46 0.81
N VAL A 156 0.17 -17.12 -0.40
CA VAL A 156 1.16 -17.93 -1.12
C VAL A 156 2.54 -17.78 -0.50
N GLU A 157 2.99 -16.56 -0.23
CA GLU A 157 4.36 -16.39 0.25
C GLU A 157 4.51 -16.87 1.70
N ALA A 158 3.52 -16.64 2.55
CA ALA A 158 3.53 -17.14 3.92
C ALA A 158 3.50 -18.69 3.98
N SER A 159 2.69 -19.33 3.13
CA SER A 159 2.65 -20.81 3.07
C SER A 159 3.95 -21.40 2.53
N LEU A 160 4.61 -20.76 1.56
CA LEU A 160 5.91 -21.18 1.05
C LEU A 160 7.03 -21.09 2.09
N GLN A 161 7.02 -20.04 2.92
CA GLN A 161 7.98 -19.91 4.03
C GLN A 161 7.82 -21.06 5.03
N ILE A 162 6.58 -21.39 5.42
CA ILE A 162 6.30 -22.53 6.31
C ILE A 162 6.67 -23.85 5.63
N ALA A 163 6.32 -24.03 4.36
CA ALA A 163 6.68 -25.23 3.60
C ALA A 163 8.20 -25.44 3.57
N GLY A 164 8.98 -24.37 3.35
CA GLY A 164 10.44 -24.43 3.41
C GLY A 164 10.96 -24.88 4.78
N LEU A 165 10.41 -24.36 5.88
CA LEU A 165 10.77 -24.80 7.23
C LEU A 165 10.45 -26.28 7.47
N VAL A 166 9.26 -26.73 7.04
CA VAL A 166 8.84 -28.12 7.17
C VAL A 166 9.74 -29.05 6.36
N LEU A 167 10.03 -28.72 5.10
CA LEU A 167 10.91 -29.52 4.24
C LEU A 167 12.33 -29.65 4.81
N ARG A 168 12.88 -28.55 5.34
CA ARG A 168 14.19 -28.57 6.04
C ARG A 168 14.14 -29.46 7.27
N SER A 169 13.08 -29.34 8.09
CA SER A 169 12.92 -30.18 9.29
C SER A 169 12.75 -31.67 8.95
N ALA A 170 12.22 -31.98 7.77
CA ALA A 170 12.09 -33.34 7.24
C ALA A 170 13.41 -33.88 6.63
N GLY A 171 14.52 -33.12 6.69
CA GLY A 171 15.84 -33.55 6.21
C GLY A 171 16.06 -33.38 4.71
N ILE A 172 15.21 -32.61 4.01
CA ILE A 172 15.43 -32.29 2.60
C ILE A 172 16.59 -31.31 2.47
N ALA A 173 17.51 -31.59 1.54
CA ALA A 173 18.67 -30.75 1.26
C ALA A 173 18.26 -29.34 0.79
N GLU A 174 19.01 -28.32 1.20
CA GLU A 174 18.68 -26.90 1.01
C GLU A 174 18.49 -26.53 -0.46
N ASP A 175 19.32 -27.07 -1.35
CA ASP A 175 19.22 -26.89 -2.81
C ASP A 175 17.90 -27.41 -3.37
N LYS A 176 17.42 -28.58 -2.88
CA LYS A 176 16.14 -29.15 -3.27
C LYS A 176 14.95 -28.37 -2.70
N VAL A 177 15.08 -27.86 -1.48
CA VAL A 177 14.04 -26.99 -0.88
C VAL A 177 13.90 -25.72 -1.73
N GLU A 178 15.00 -25.04 -2.01
CA GLU A 178 14.99 -23.79 -2.80
C GLU A 178 14.52 -24.03 -4.23
N SER A 179 14.91 -25.13 -4.87
CA SER A 179 14.37 -25.52 -6.19
C SER A 179 12.86 -25.72 -6.12
N SER A 180 12.36 -26.49 -5.14
CA SER A 180 10.92 -26.79 -5.02
C SER A 180 10.08 -25.53 -4.78
N LEU A 181 10.55 -24.63 -3.92
CA LEU A 181 9.89 -23.35 -3.67
C LEU A 181 9.95 -22.45 -4.92
N THR A 182 11.08 -22.41 -5.61
CA THR A 182 11.24 -21.65 -6.86
C THR A 182 10.32 -22.17 -7.97
N ASP A 183 10.23 -23.47 -8.14
CA ASP A 183 9.37 -24.11 -9.14
C ASP A 183 7.89 -23.86 -8.83
N TYR A 184 7.52 -23.93 -7.54
CA TYR A 184 6.17 -23.54 -7.13
C TYR A 184 5.87 -22.07 -7.44
N ARG A 185 6.81 -21.15 -7.16
CA ARG A 185 6.66 -19.72 -7.52
C ARG A 185 6.56 -19.54 -9.03
N LYS A 186 7.40 -20.18 -9.84
CA LYS A 186 7.37 -20.07 -11.31
C LYS A 186 6.08 -20.61 -11.91
N ASN A 187 5.64 -21.79 -11.49
CA ASN A 187 4.38 -22.36 -11.97
C ASN A 187 3.16 -21.55 -11.51
N ARG A 188 3.31 -20.76 -10.44
CA ARG A 188 2.24 -19.96 -9.86
C ARG A 188 2.21 -18.49 -10.32
N TYR A 189 3.35 -17.90 -10.68
CA TYR A 189 3.47 -16.51 -11.18
C TYR A 189 3.77 -16.41 -12.67
N GLY A 190 4.22 -17.48 -13.31
CA GLY A 190 4.54 -17.54 -14.75
C GLY A 190 3.39 -17.95 -15.65
N GLY A 191 2.17 -18.10 -15.10
CA GLY A 191 1.02 -18.70 -15.76
C GLY A 191 0.15 -17.80 -16.61
N ASP A 192 0.58 -16.60 -17.00
CA ASP A 192 -0.22 -15.69 -17.84
C ASP A 192 0.63 -14.96 -18.89
N LYS A 193 1.38 -15.75 -19.66
CA LYS A 193 1.85 -15.36 -21.01
C LYS A 193 1.35 -16.41 -22.00
N SER A 194 0.10 -16.29 -22.41
CA SER A 194 -0.41 -16.89 -23.65
C SER A 194 -1.39 -15.92 -24.29
#